data_AF-A0A2E4G458-F1
#
_entry.id   AF-A0A2E4G458-F1
#
_cell.length_a   1.000
_cell.length_b   1.000
_cell.length_c   1.000
_cell.angle_alpha   90.00
_cell.angle_beta   90.00
_cell.angle_gamma   90.00
#
_symmetry.space_group_name_H-M   'P 1'
#
loop_
_entity.id
_entity.type
_entity.pdbx_description
1 polymer ?
#
loop_
_entity_poly.entity_id
_entity_poly.type
_entity_poly.pdbx_seq_one_letter_code
_entity_poly.pdbx_strand_id
1 'polypeptide(L)'
;MKDESLDAPIHYRTDDEYYKSRIEQEEENLKKLRNMGANEVEAYGKRVKQEIIDDAQEKLNELITKRNRYQKLLSEVESWNPNEFDYLKNFMREQLKITLDSDCSPAMQQYYTDEMTSAEKKKPKDIVNDAIALAERNLEYYKTQYAPDSGKIKESNDWINRLHDYLGVDRPSK
;
A
#
# COMPACT_ATOMS: atom_id res chain seq x y z
N MET A 1 -1.89 -11.95 9.01
CA MET A 1 -2.68 -13.12 9.44
C MET A 1 -2.15 -13.53 10.79
N LYS A 2 -2.99 -13.63 11.81
CA LYS A 2 -2.57 -13.96 13.17
C LYS A 2 -2.57 -15.49 13.31
N ASP A 3 -1.39 -16.09 13.39
CA ASP A 3 -1.15 -17.52 13.60
C ASP A 3 -1.27 -17.90 15.09
N GLU A 4 -2.26 -17.38 15.80
CA GLU A 4 -2.53 -17.77 17.19
C GLU A 4 -3.59 -18.88 17.21
N SER A 5 -3.40 -19.86 18.10
CA SER A 5 -4.41 -20.90 18.35
C SER A 5 -5.75 -20.26 18.73
N LEU A 6 -6.86 -20.87 18.31
CA LEU A 6 -8.20 -20.45 18.74
C LEU A 6 -8.38 -20.53 20.27
N ASP A 7 -7.52 -21.28 20.95
CA ASP A 7 -7.49 -21.43 22.41
C ASP A 7 -6.54 -20.44 23.12
N ALA A 8 -5.96 -19.48 22.40
CA ALA A 8 -5.08 -18.49 23.00
C ALA A 8 -5.84 -17.61 24.04
N PRO A 9 -5.22 -17.27 25.19
CA PRO A 9 -5.85 -16.41 26.18
C PRO A 9 -6.23 -15.05 25.59
N ILE A 10 -7.43 -14.56 25.92
CA ILE A 10 -7.83 -13.19 25.57
C ILE A 10 -7.04 -12.23 26.47
N HIS A 11 -6.40 -11.24 25.86
CA HIS A 11 -5.68 -10.18 26.56
C HIS A 11 -6.43 -8.84 26.48
N TYR A 12 -6.24 -7.98 27.49
CA TYR A 12 -6.72 -6.61 27.38
C TYR A 12 -6.05 -5.89 26.21
N ARG A 13 -6.84 -5.06 25.55
CA ARG A 13 -6.31 -4.15 24.55
C ARG A 13 -5.48 -3.08 25.25
N THR A 14 -4.29 -2.84 24.75
CA THR A 14 -3.41 -1.75 25.16
C THR A 14 -3.37 -0.66 24.07
N ASP A 15 -2.79 0.48 24.41
CA ASP A 15 -2.49 1.51 23.40
C ASP A 15 -1.61 0.92 22.29
N ASP A 16 -1.88 1.33 21.06
CA ASP A 16 -1.07 0.94 19.90
C ASP A 16 0.13 1.88 19.76
N GLU A 17 1.34 1.36 20.04
CA GLU A 17 2.58 2.11 19.88
C GLU A 17 2.87 2.46 18.42
N TYR A 18 2.18 1.85 17.45
CA TYR A 18 2.34 2.13 16.03
C TYR A 18 2.20 3.62 15.74
N TYR A 19 1.09 4.25 16.11
CA TYR A 19 0.85 5.65 15.79
C TYR A 19 1.80 6.60 16.51
N LYS A 20 2.18 6.28 17.75
CA LYS A 20 3.20 7.02 18.48
C LYS A 20 4.55 7.00 17.75
N SER A 21 5.02 5.80 17.39
CA SER A 21 6.28 5.64 16.67
C SER A 21 6.26 6.30 15.29
N ARG A 22 5.11 6.29 14.60
CA ARG A 22 4.94 6.99 13.31
C ARG A 22 4.99 8.50 13.44
N ILE A 23 4.39 9.07 14.50
CA ILE A 23 4.51 10.51 14.78
C ILE A 23 5.97 10.88 14.99
N GLU A 24 6.69 10.16 15.85
CA GLU A 24 8.11 10.41 16.13
C GLU A 24 8.96 10.33 14.85
N GLN A 25 8.74 9.31 14.03
CA GLN A 25 9.42 9.13 12.73
C GLN A 25 9.14 10.29 11.76
N GLU A 26 7.89 10.72 11.61
CA GLU A 26 7.52 11.80 10.71
C GLU A 26 8.02 13.17 11.20
N GLU A 27 8.04 13.42 12.52
CA GLU A 27 8.63 14.63 13.10
C GLU A 27 10.14 14.69 12.85
N GLU A 28 10.86 13.57 13.02
CA GLU A 28 12.28 13.49 12.72
C GLU A 28 12.55 13.68 11.21
N ASN A 29 11.75 13.05 10.36
CA ASN A 29 11.84 13.16 8.91
C ASN A 29 11.60 14.61 8.45
N LEU A 30 10.53 15.25 8.92
CA LEU A 30 10.22 16.64 8.61
C LEU A 30 11.33 17.59 9.07
N LYS A 31 11.89 17.36 10.26
CA LYS A 31 13.03 18.11 10.77
C LYS A 31 14.26 17.94 9.87
N LYS A 32 14.56 16.72 9.40
CA LYS A 32 15.68 16.46 8.48
C LYS A 32 15.48 17.21 7.17
N LEU A 33 14.32 17.05 6.53
CA LEU A 33 14.00 17.68 5.24
C LEU A 33 14.08 19.21 5.28
N ARG A 34 13.55 19.84 6.34
CA ARG A 34 13.57 21.31 6.50
C ARG A 34 14.94 21.89 6.80
N ASN A 35 15.86 21.07 7.34
CA ASN A 35 17.22 21.51 7.69
C ASN A 35 18.26 21.18 6.62
N MET A 36 17.86 20.59 5.48
CA MET A 36 18.79 20.30 4.39
C MET A 36 19.39 21.60 3.82
N GLY A 37 20.72 21.63 3.70
CA GLY A 37 21.43 22.67 2.95
C GLY A 37 21.22 22.53 1.44
N ALA A 38 21.58 23.56 0.68
CA ALA A 38 21.35 23.59 -0.78
C ALA A 38 21.94 22.38 -1.54
N ASN A 39 23.14 21.94 -1.17
CA ASN A 39 23.78 20.77 -1.78
C ASN A 39 23.05 19.46 -1.42
N GLU A 40 22.52 19.36 -0.20
CA GLU A 40 21.77 18.19 0.25
C GLU A 40 20.39 18.13 -0.42
N VAL A 41 19.72 19.26 -0.58
CA VAL A 41 18.46 19.38 -1.36
C VAL A 41 18.67 18.91 -2.80
N GLU A 42 19.75 19.36 -3.45
CA GLU A 42 20.06 18.97 -4.82
C GLU A 42 20.36 17.47 -4.93
N ALA A 43 21.17 16.92 -4.03
CA ALA A 43 21.53 15.50 -4.02
C ALA A 43 20.32 14.61 -3.70
N TYR A 44 19.55 14.95 -2.67
CA TYR A 44 18.35 14.21 -2.26
C TYR A 44 17.30 14.25 -3.38
N GLY A 45 17.01 15.44 -3.93
CA GLY A 45 16.00 15.58 -4.97
C GLY A 45 16.38 14.85 -6.26
N LYS A 46 17.67 14.83 -6.64
CA LYS A 46 18.16 14.01 -7.78
C LYS A 46 18.00 12.52 -7.54
N ARG A 47 18.35 12.05 -6.35
CA ARG A 47 18.22 10.63 -5.98
C ARG A 47 16.75 10.20 -6.04
N VAL A 48 15.86 10.92 -5.35
CA VAL A 48 14.43 10.60 -5.33
C VAL A 48 13.80 10.71 -6.73
N LYS A 49 14.22 11.69 -7.54
CA LYS A 49 13.81 11.78 -8.94
C LYS A 49 14.15 10.51 -9.71
N GLN A 50 15.38 10.02 -9.56
CA GLN A 50 15.84 8.83 -10.25
C GLN A 50 15.09 7.58 -9.77
N GLU A 51 14.88 7.45 -8.46
CA GLU A 51 14.07 6.37 -7.87
C GLU A 51 12.66 6.32 -8.47
N ILE A 52 11.98 7.46 -8.58
CA ILE A 52 10.64 7.52 -9.19
C ILE A 52 10.66 7.08 -10.66
N ILE A 53 11.67 7.53 -11.43
CA ILE A 53 11.80 7.18 -12.84
C ILE A 53 12.09 5.67 -13.00
N ASP A 54 13.00 5.14 -12.19
CA ASP A 54 13.40 3.73 -12.23
C ASP A 54 12.23 2.82 -11.84
N ASP A 55 11.52 3.15 -10.76
CA ASP A 55 10.34 2.39 -10.31
C ASP A 55 9.23 2.40 -11.37
N ALA A 56 8.90 3.57 -11.93
CA ALA A 56 7.87 3.67 -12.97
C ALA A 56 8.28 2.93 -14.25
N GLN A 57 9.56 2.96 -14.62
CA GLN A 57 10.09 2.21 -15.75
C GLN A 57 10.04 0.69 -15.51
N GLU A 58 10.35 0.23 -14.30
CA GLU A 58 10.20 -1.18 -13.90
C GLU A 58 8.73 -1.60 -14.01
N LYS A 59 7.79 -0.82 -13.46
CA LYS A 59 6.35 -1.12 -13.54
C LYS A 59 5.84 -1.14 -14.98
N LEU A 60 6.30 -0.25 -15.83
CA LEU A 60 5.97 -0.26 -17.25
C LEU A 60 6.46 -1.56 -17.93
N ASN A 61 7.67 -2.00 -17.62
CA ASN A 61 8.24 -3.24 -18.16
C ASN A 61 7.49 -4.48 -17.64
N GLU A 62 7.13 -4.51 -16.36
CA GLU A 62 6.28 -5.56 -15.76
C GLU A 62 4.93 -5.64 -16.49
N LEU A 63 4.28 -4.50 -16.74
CA LEU A 63 3.00 -4.42 -17.45
C LEU A 63 3.12 -4.94 -18.88
N ILE A 64 4.12 -4.49 -19.64
CA ILE A 64 4.36 -4.95 -21.02
C ILE A 64 4.58 -6.46 -21.04
N THR A 65 5.41 -6.98 -20.13
CA THR A 65 5.70 -8.41 -20.02
C THR A 65 4.43 -9.21 -19.70
N LYS A 66 3.64 -8.74 -18.73
CA LYS A 66 2.39 -9.37 -18.31
C LYS A 66 1.36 -9.37 -19.45
N ARG A 67 1.23 -8.24 -20.17
CA ARG A 67 0.35 -8.11 -21.34
C ARG A 67 0.73 -9.09 -22.44
N ASN A 68 2.02 -9.15 -22.82
CA ASN A 68 2.51 -10.07 -23.83
C ASN A 68 2.24 -11.53 -23.46
N ARG A 69 2.43 -11.90 -22.18
CA ARG A 69 2.12 -13.24 -21.68
C ARG A 69 0.64 -13.57 -21.83
N TYR A 70 -0.27 -12.67 -21.45
CA TYR A 70 -1.71 -12.91 -21.57
C TYR A 70 -2.20 -12.90 -23.02
N GLN A 71 -1.64 -12.05 -23.88
CA GLN A 71 -1.93 -12.07 -25.31
C GLN A 71 -1.49 -13.38 -25.96
N LYS A 72 -0.32 -13.91 -25.58
CA LYS A 72 0.15 -15.21 -26.02
C LYS A 72 -0.82 -16.32 -25.58
N LEU A 73 -1.20 -16.34 -24.30
CA LEU A 73 -2.13 -17.33 -23.76
C LEU A 73 -3.51 -17.24 -24.42
N LEU A 74 -3.99 -16.01 -24.72
CA LEU A 74 -5.23 -15.79 -25.44
C LEU A 74 -5.17 -16.40 -26.85
N SER A 75 -4.07 -16.19 -27.57
CA SER A 75 -3.85 -16.80 -28.90
C SER A 75 -3.80 -18.32 -28.84
N GLU A 76 -3.19 -18.91 -27.80
CA GLU A 76 -3.18 -20.35 -27.56
C GLU A 76 -4.61 -20.87 -27.31
N VAL A 77 -5.41 -20.18 -26.48
CA VAL A 77 -6.82 -20.52 -26.24
C VAL A 77 -7.65 -20.39 -27.51
N GLU A 78 -7.42 -19.36 -28.33
CA GLU A 78 -8.12 -19.16 -29.61
C GLU A 78 -7.80 -20.26 -30.62
N SER A 79 -6.56 -20.76 -30.62
CA SER A 79 -6.09 -21.85 -31.49
C SER A 79 -6.47 -23.24 -30.99
N TRP A 80 -6.77 -23.39 -29.69
CA TRP A 80 -7.20 -24.65 -29.11
C TRP A 80 -8.57 -25.08 -29.64
N ASN A 81 -8.71 -26.33 -30.07
CA ASN A 81 -9.97 -26.90 -30.53
C ASN A 81 -10.52 -27.90 -29.49
N PRO A 82 -11.39 -27.46 -28.56
CA PRO A 82 -11.98 -28.34 -27.56
C PRO A 82 -13.20 -29.04 -28.14
N ASN A 83 -13.04 -30.19 -28.80
CA ASN A 83 -14.12 -30.95 -29.45
C ASN A 83 -15.52 -30.82 -28.81
N GLU A 84 -15.64 -31.01 -27.48
CA GLU A 84 -16.91 -30.92 -26.74
C GLU A 84 -16.95 -29.80 -25.67
N PHE A 85 -15.88 -29.01 -25.53
CA PHE A 85 -15.73 -28.03 -24.43
C PHE A 85 -15.62 -26.57 -24.91
N ASP A 86 -16.38 -26.20 -25.94
CA ASP A 86 -16.43 -24.81 -26.44
C ASP A 86 -16.79 -23.79 -25.35
N TYR A 87 -17.65 -24.17 -24.40
CA TYR A 87 -18.00 -23.32 -23.26
C TYR A 87 -16.77 -22.98 -22.40
N LEU A 88 -15.84 -23.93 -22.23
CA LEU A 88 -14.63 -23.73 -21.44
C LEU A 88 -13.66 -22.81 -22.17
N LYS A 89 -13.50 -22.97 -23.49
CA LYS A 89 -12.71 -22.05 -24.32
C LYS A 89 -13.28 -20.63 -24.29
N ASN A 90 -14.60 -20.47 -24.34
CA ASN A 90 -15.25 -19.17 -24.22
C ASN A 90 -15.00 -18.54 -22.84
N PHE A 91 -15.20 -19.31 -21.77
CA PHE A 91 -14.91 -18.87 -20.41
C PHE A 91 -13.45 -18.40 -20.26
N MET A 92 -12.48 -19.22 -20.68
CA MET A 92 -11.05 -18.85 -20.61
C MET A 92 -10.75 -17.57 -21.40
N ARG A 93 -11.33 -17.42 -22.59
CA ARG A 93 -11.16 -16.23 -23.43
C ARG A 93 -11.70 -14.98 -22.74
N GLU A 94 -12.87 -15.06 -22.12
CA GLU A 94 -13.47 -13.96 -21.37
C GLU A 94 -12.63 -13.58 -20.15
N GLN A 95 -12.19 -14.57 -19.36
CA GLN A 95 -11.33 -14.31 -18.20
C GLN A 95 -10.01 -13.64 -18.60
N LEU A 96 -9.40 -14.05 -19.72
CA LEU A 96 -8.17 -13.44 -20.22
C LEU A 96 -8.38 -12.01 -20.72
N LYS A 97 -9.53 -11.72 -21.36
CA LYS A 97 -9.88 -10.36 -21.77
C LYS A 97 -10.09 -9.45 -20.56
N ILE A 98 -10.86 -9.90 -19.57
CA ILE A 98 -11.06 -9.18 -18.31
C ILE A 98 -9.71 -8.89 -17.65
N THR A 99 -8.83 -9.89 -17.57
CA THR A 99 -7.50 -9.74 -16.98
C THR A 99 -6.64 -8.75 -17.78
N LEU A 100 -6.68 -8.78 -19.11
CA LEU A 100 -5.95 -7.81 -19.95
C LEU A 100 -6.46 -6.38 -19.72
N ASP A 101 -7.76 -6.20 -19.58
CA ASP A 101 -8.39 -4.91 -19.35
C ASP A 101 -8.17 -4.39 -17.93
N SER A 102 -8.14 -5.27 -16.93
CA SER A 102 -7.92 -4.90 -15.53
C SER A 102 -6.45 -4.69 -15.19
N ASP A 103 -5.59 -5.64 -15.58
CA ASP A 103 -4.20 -5.74 -15.11
C ASP A 103 -3.20 -5.15 -16.10
N CYS A 104 -3.62 -4.88 -17.34
CA CYS A 104 -2.77 -4.35 -18.41
C CYS A 104 -3.45 -3.21 -19.17
N SER A 105 -4.33 -2.48 -18.48
CA SER A 105 -5.12 -1.40 -19.08
C SER A 105 -4.23 -0.31 -19.71
N PRO A 106 -4.65 0.30 -20.82
CA PRO A 106 -3.95 1.45 -21.39
C PRO A 106 -3.81 2.61 -20.39
N ALA A 107 -4.78 2.77 -19.48
CA ALA A 107 -4.74 3.79 -18.45
C ALA A 107 -3.58 3.58 -17.46
N MET A 108 -3.26 2.34 -17.08
CA MET A 108 -2.10 2.05 -16.22
C MET A 108 -0.78 2.29 -16.95
N GLN A 109 -0.69 1.92 -18.22
CA GLN A 109 0.49 2.24 -19.03
C GLN A 109 0.71 3.76 -19.12
N GLN A 110 -0.38 4.51 -19.35
CA GLN A 110 -0.33 5.97 -19.41
C GLN A 110 0.09 6.57 -18.05
N TYR A 111 -0.45 6.05 -16.94
CA TYR A 111 -0.12 6.49 -15.58
C TYR A 111 1.40 6.47 -15.32
N TYR A 112 2.07 5.34 -15.56
CA TYR A 112 3.53 5.25 -15.32
C TYR A 112 4.35 6.09 -16.31
N THR A 113 3.88 6.23 -17.56
CA THR A 113 4.50 7.12 -18.55
C THR A 113 4.43 8.58 -18.11
N ASP A 114 3.28 9.01 -17.59
CA ASP A 114 3.06 10.37 -17.09
C ASP A 114 3.83 10.62 -15.78
N GLU A 115 3.95 9.63 -14.92
CA GLU A 115 4.74 9.69 -13.69
C GLU A 115 6.22 9.94 -14.00
N MET A 116 6.82 9.17 -14.91
CA MET A 116 8.19 9.39 -15.40
C MET A 116 8.35 10.78 -15.99
N THR A 117 7.48 11.15 -16.93
CA THR A 117 7.52 12.45 -17.62
C THR A 117 7.40 13.62 -16.63
N SER A 118 6.56 13.46 -15.61
CA SER A 118 6.38 14.46 -14.56
C SER A 118 7.62 14.56 -13.67
N ALA A 119 8.20 13.44 -13.26
CA ALA A 119 9.44 13.40 -12.48
C ALA A 119 10.62 14.03 -13.25
N GLU A 120 10.75 13.77 -14.55
CA GLU A 120 11.76 14.36 -15.43
C GLU A 120 11.71 15.89 -15.46
N LYS A 121 10.51 16.47 -15.42
CA LYS A 121 10.30 17.93 -15.45
C LYS A 121 10.50 18.59 -14.09
N LYS A 122 10.36 17.86 -12.99
CA LYS A 122 10.52 18.41 -11.64
C LYS A 122 11.98 18.75 -11.35
N LYS A 123 12.17 19.90 -10.69
CA LYS A 123 13.48 20.28 -10.14
C LYS A 123 13.69 19.56 -8.81
N PRO A 124 14.95 19.27 -8.42
CA PRO A 124 15.25 18.65 -7.13
C PRO A 124 14.58 19.34 -5.93
N LYS A 125 14.58 20.68 -5.92
CA LYS A 125 13.92 21.47 -4.87
C LYS A 125 12.41 21.22 -4.78
N ASP A 126 11.73 21.06 -5.91
CA ASP A 126 10.28 20.83 -5.93
C ASP A 126 9.96 19.44 -5.36
N ILE A 127 10.81 18.45 -5.61
CA ILE A 127 10.69 17.11 -5.03
C ILE A 127 10.86 17.14 -3.51
N VAL A 128 11.80 17.94 -2.99
CA VAL A 128 11.95 18.11 -1.54
C VAL A 128 10.73 18.80 -0.93
N ASN A 129 10.17 19.80 -1.60
CA ASN A 129 8.95 20.47 -1.14
C ASN A 129 7.76 19.50 -1.10
N ASP A 130 7.62 18.64 -2.12
CA ASP A 130 6.59 17.59 -2.16
C ASP A 130 6.78 16.60 -1.00
N ALA A 131 8.02 16.21 -0.69
CA ALA A 131 8.33 15.34 0.44
C ALA A 131 8.00 16.00 1.80
N ILE A 132 8.27 17.30 1.95
CA ILE A 132 7.87 18.07 3.14
C ILE A 132 6.34 18.09 3.28
N ALA A 133 5.62 18.41 2.20
CA ALA A 133 4.16 18.45 2.21
C ALA A 133 3.53 17.07 2.46
N LEU A 134 4.17 15.99 2.02
CA LEU A 134 3.76 14.63 2.35
C LEU A 134 3.98 14.32 3.84
N ALA A 135 5.17 14.62 4.39
CA ALA A 135 5.48 14.40 5.80
C ALA A 135 4.53 15.19 6.73
N GLU A 136 4.17 16.43 6.36
CA GLU A 136 3.19 17.24 7.09
C GLU A 136 1.79 16.60 7.10
N ARG A 137 1.31 16.12 5.94
CA ARG A 137 0.02 15.42 5.84
C ARG A 137 0.01 14.12 6.63
N ASN A 138 1.09 13.34 6.54
CA ASN A 138 1.25 12.10 7.30
C ASN A 138 1.26 12.37 8.81
N LEU A 139 2.00 13.40 9.24
CA LEU A 139 2.05 13.78 10.64
C LEU A 139 0.67 14.18 11.18
N GLU A 140 -0.08 14.97 10.42
CA GLU A 140 -1.45 15.35 10.79
C GLU A 140 -2.38 14.14 10.85
N TYR A 141 -2.30 13.27 9.84
CA TYR A 141 -3.05 12.01 9.82
C TYR A 141 -2.73 11.17 11.07
N TYR A 142 -1.45 10.92 11.35
CA TYR A 142 -1.06 10.11 12.50
C TYR A 142 -1.43 10.78 13.82
N LYS A 143 -1.32 12.10 13.96
CA LYS A 143 -1.79 12.83 15.15
C LYS A 143 -3.30 12.69 15.35
N THR A 144 -4.07 12.75 14.26
CA THR A 144 -5.53 12.53 14.29
C THR A 144 -5.86 11.10 14.70
N GLN A 145 -5.14 10.10 14.16
CA GLN A 145 -5.35 8.69 14.51
C GLN A 145 -4.82 8.32 15.89
N TYR A 146 -3.76 8.99 16.35
CA TYR A 146 -3.17 8.85 17.68
C TYR A 146 -3.96 9.54 18.78
N ALA A 147 -5.21 9.98 18.52
CA ALA A 147 -6.10 10.30 19.62
C ALA A 147 -6.06 9.10 20.59
N PRO A 148 -5.58 9.28 21.84
CA PRO A 148 -5.55 8.20 22.80
C PRO A 148 -7.00 7.87 23.06
N ASP A 149 -7.52 6.90 22.31
CA ASP A 149 -8.90 6.50 22.38
C ASP A 149 -9.05 5.58 23.60
N SER A 150 -8.70 6.15 24.75
CA SER A 150 -8.99 5.65 26.07
C SER A 150 -10.46 5.26 26.17
N GLY A 151 -11.35 5.92 25.40
CA GLY A 151 -12.72 5.50 25.12
C GLY A 151 -12.79 4.13 24.46
N LYS A 152 -12.31 3.95 23.22
CA LYS A 152 -12.35 2.65 22.52
C LYS A 152 -11.60 1.53 23.22
N ILE A 153 -10.46 1.82 23.86
CA ILE A 153 -9.70 0.82 24.62
C ILE A 153 -10.49 0.41 25.86
N LYS A 154 -11.05 1.39 26.60
CA LYS A 154 -11.92 1.10 27.72
C LYS A 154 -13.16 0.35 27.28
N GLU A 155 -13.84 0.74 26.21
CA GLU A 155 -15.01 0.05 25.67
C GLU A 155 -14.67 -1.37 25.23
N SER A 156 -13.52 -1.58 24.57
CA SER A 156 -13.06 -2.92 24.21
C SER A 156 -12.80 -3.76 25.46
N ASN A 157 -12.10 -3.21 26.46
CA ASN A 157 -11.79 -3.90 27.71
C ASN A 157 -13.04 -4.13 28.56
N ASP A 158 -14.01 -3.21 28.55
CA ASP A 158 -15.32 -3.35 29.18
C ASP A 158 -16.15 -4.45 28.50
N TRP A 159 -16.09 -4.55 27.16
CA TRP A 159 -16.69 -5.66 26.43
C TRP A 159 -16.05 -7.00 26.76
N ILE A 160 -14.71 -7.06 26.83
CA ILE A 160 -13.98 -8.27 27.27
C ILE A 160 -14.42 -8.67 28.69
N ASN A 161 -14.50 -7.71 29.62
CA ASN A 161 -14.99 -7.97 30.97
C ASN A 161 -16.42 -8.54 30.97
N ARG A 162 -17.34 -7.94 30.20
CA ARG A 162 -18.73 -8.42 30.08
C ARG A 162 -18.80 -9.82 29.47
N LEU A 163 -17.94 -10.14 28.51
CA LEU A 163 -17.88 -11.46 27.91
C LEU A 163 -17.44 -12.52 28.94
N HIS A 164 -16.38 -12.24 29.71
CA HIS A 164 -15.91 -13.14 30.77
C HIS A 164 -16.96 -13.32 31.87
N ASP A 165 -17.62 -12.23 32.29
CA ASP A 165 -18.71 -12.27 33.27
C ASP A 165 -19.89 -13.13 32.77
N TYR A 166 -20.25 -13.03 31.49
CA TYR A 166 -21.32 -13.84 30.88
C TYR A 166 -20.96 -15.32 30.79
N LEU A 167 -19.70 -15.63 30.44
CA LEU A 167 -19.21 -17.00 30.29
C LEU A 167 -18.87 -17.67 31.64
N GLY A 168 -18.81 -16.90 32.74
CA GLY A 168 -18.45 -17.40 34.06
C GLY A 168 -16.99 -17.85 34.19
N VAL A 169 -16.10 -17.25 33.40
CA VAL A 169 -14.65 -17.56 33.40
C VAL A 169 -13.84 -16.41 33.98
N ASP A 170 -12.65 -16.71 34.49
CA ASP A 170 -11.75 -15.71 35.08
C ASP A 170 -11.34 -14.65 34.06
N ARG A 171 -11.34 -13.38 34.47
CA ARG A 171 -10.97 -12.23 33.63
C ARG A 171 -9.48 -12.26 33.26
N PRO A 172 -9.08 -11.64 32.14
CA PRO A 172 -7.67 -11.54 31.76
C PRO A 172 -6.83 -10.87 32.85
N SER A 173 -5.59 -11.31 33.01
CA SER A 173 -4.59 -10.59 33.80
C SER A 173 -4.31 -9.22 33.16
N LYS A 174 -4.21 -8.18 33.99
CA LYS A 174 -3.79 -6.85 33.57
C LYS A 174 -2.34 -6.83 33.11
#